data_AF-A0A380K759-F1
#
_entry.id   AF-A0A380K759-F1
#
_cell.length_a   1.000
_cell.length_b   1.000
_cell.length_c   1.000
_cell.angle_alpha   90.00
_cell.angle_beta   90.00
_cell.angle_gamma   90.00
#
_symmetry.space_group_name_H-M   'P 1'
#
loop_
_entity.id
_entity.type
_entity.pdbx_description
1 polymer ?
#
loop_
_entity_poly.entity_id
_entity_poly.type
_entity_poly.pdbx_seq_one_letter_code
_entity_poly.pdbx_strand_id
1 'polypeptide(L)'
;MNLGEFEAQPEFLLPKFRTSANSFENLLVPFGGEDIVTVGKRALDSILEVLANDDHADNILMVSHGSTMWGICLQLGIQFPEEVGFSNCAICEFQYYQEQLELQKLILPTKAFKTYSFERD
;
A
#
# COMPACT_ATOMS: atom_id res chain seq x y z
N MET A 1 21.15 -4.41 -8.82
CA MET A 1 20.42 -3.26 -9.38
C MET A 1 20.04 -2.39 -8.18
N ASN A 2 20.58 -1.18 -8.06
CA ASN A 2 20.38 -0.29 -6.91
C ASN A 2 19.17 0.64 -7.11
N LEU A 3 18.01 0.05 -7.42
CA LEU A 3 16.78 0.83 -7.63
C LEU A 3 16.23 1.26 -6.25
N GLY A 4 16.13 2.58 -6.02
CA GLY A 4 15.62 3.15 -4.76
C GLY A 4 16.70 3.41 -3.68
N GLU A 5 18.00 3.27 -3.99
CA GLU A 5 19.08 3.50 -3.01
C GLU A 5 19.13 4.94 -2.46
N PHE A 6 18.62 5.90 -3.23
CA PHE A 6 18.49 7.31 -2.83
C PHE A 6 17.05 7.69 -2.43
N GLU A 7 16.13 6.72 -2.39
CA GLU A 7 14.78 6.97 -1.90
C GLU A 7 14.75 6.82 -0.38
N ALA A 8 14.28 7.87 0.30
CA ALA A 8 14.15 7.99 1.76
C ALA A 8 15.47 7.97 2.55
N GLN A 9 15.36 8.24 3.86
CA GLN A 9 16.46 8.13 4.81
C GLN A 9 16.69 6.66 5.18
N PRO A 10 17.93 6.27 5.54
CA PRO A 10 18.22 4.90 5.96
C PRO A 10 17.31 4.41 7.10
N GLU A 11 16.71 3.23 6.90
CA GLU A 11 15.71 2.67 7.82
C GLU A 11 16.28 2.27 9.19
N PHE A 12 17.60 2.23 9.37
CA PHE A 12 18.20 1.88 10.67
C PHE A 12 17.90 2.89 11.78
N LEU A 13 17.45 4.10 11.41
CA LEU A 13 16.98 5.13 12.34
C LEU A 13 15.50 4.96 12.71
N LEU A 14 14.75 4.10 11.99
CA LEU A 14 13.34 3.87 12.31
C LEU A 14 13.24 3.16 13.65
N PRO A 15 12.25 3.52 14.49
CA PRO A 15 11.99 2.76 15.70
C PRO A 15 11.63 1.31 15.35
N LYS A 16 11.92 0.38 16.27
CA LYS A 16 11.56 -1.03 16.06
C LYS A 16 10.05 -1.20 16.07
N PHE A 17 9.54 -2.05 15.19
CA PHE A 17 8.14 -2.49 15.21
C PHE A 17 7.79 -3.07 16.59
N ARG A 18 6.54 -2.85 17.02
CA ARG A 18 5.99 -3.51 18.22
C ARG A 18 5.79 -4.99 17.92
N THR A 19 5.84 -5.83 18.95
CA THR A 19 5.51 -7.25 18.82
C THR A 19 4.12 -7.40 18.20
N SER A 20 4.00 -8.22 17.16
CA SER A 20 2.75 -8.45 16.40
C SER A 20 2.23 -7.27 15.59
N ALA A 21 2.98 -6.17 15.48
CA ALA A 21 2.60 -5.09 14.56
C ALA A 21 2.76 -5.56 13.11
N ASN A 22 1.71 -5.36 12.32
CA ASN A 22 1.70 -5.62 10.88
C ASN A 22 1.92 -4.34 10.06
N SER A 23 2.21 -3.20 10.69
CA SER A 23 2.43 -1.90 10.05
C SER A 23 3.21 -0.95 10.97
N PHE A 24 3.50 0.27 10.50
CA PHE A 24 4.13 1.31 11.33
C PHE A 24 3.18 1.88 12.40
N GLU A 25 1.88 1.56 12.38
CA GLU A 25 0.89 2.05 13.34
C GLU A 25 1.03 3.56 13.60
N ASN A 26 1.31 3.95 14.84
CA ASN A 26 1.59 5.32 15.27
C ASN A 26 3.05 5.53 15.71
N LEU A 27 3.96 4.66 15.26
CA LEU A 27 5.35 4.60 15.72
C LEU A 27 6.14 5.89 15.47
N LEU A 28 5.79 6.63 14.41
CA LEU A 28 6.44 7.88 14.01
C LEU A 28 5.79 9.14 14.59
N VAL A 29 4.57 9.03 15.15
CA VAL A 29 3.81 10.16 15.70
C VAL A 29 4.59 10.92 16.80
N PRO A 30 5.27 10.25 17.76
CA PRO A 30 6.07 10.94 18.77
C PRO A 30 7.21 11.81 18.22
N PHE A 31 7.60 11.57 16.97
CA PHE A 31 8.68 12.29 16.29
C PHE A 31 8.15 13.29 15.24
N GLY A 32 6.85 13.58 15.26
CA GLY A 32 6.20 14.50 14.31
C GLY A 32 5.81 13.87 12.98
N GLY A 33 5.88 12.54 12.85
CA GLY A 33 5.33 11.82 11.70
C GLY A 33 3.81 11.61 11.77
N GLU A 34 3.24 11.11 10.69
CA GLU A 34 1.83 10.69 10.64
C GLU A 34 1.68 9.22 11.06
N ASP A 35 0.50 8.83 11.54
CA ASP A 35 0.15 7.42 11.72
C ASP A 35 -0.35 6.79 10.40
N ILE A 36 -0.24 5.47 10.30
CA ILE A 36 -0.57 4.72 9.08
C ILE A 36 -2.06 4.81 8.70
N VAL A 37 -2.95 4.96 9.68
CA VAL A 37 -4.41 5.02 9.45
C VAL A 37 -4.73 6.36 8.79
N THR A 38 -4.19 7.45 9.30
CA THR A 38 -4.35 8.81 8.73
C THR A 38 -3.80 8.88 7.30
N VAL A 39 -2.59 8.37 7.05
CA VAL A 39 -2.00 8.34 5.70
C VAL A 39 -2.84 7.49 4.75
N GLY A 40 -3.25 6.30 5.20
CA GLY A 40 -4.06 5.38 4.41
C GLY A 40 -5.41 5.98 4.02
N LYS A 41 -6.11 6.61 4.97
CA LYS A 41 -7.39 7.29 4.72
C LYS A 41 -7.24 8.41 3.70
N ARG A 42 -6.27 9.31 3.92
CA ARG A 42 -6.03 10.45 3.01
C ARG A 42 -5.71 9.99 1.59
N ALA A 43 -4.90 8.95 1.46
CA ALA A 43 -4.56 8.40 0.15
C ALA A 43 -5.77 7.73 -0.52
N LEU A 44 -6.55 6.94 0.22
CA LEU A 44 -7.77 6.31 -0.30
C LEU A 44 -8.80 7.36 -0.76
N ASP A 45 -9.01 8.42 0.04
CA ASP A 45 -9.91 9.52 -0.31
C ASP A 45 -9.49 10.16 -1.66
N SER A 46 -8.19 10.41 -1.87
CA SER A 46 -7.68 10.94 -3.15
C SER A 46 -7.86 9.97 -4.32
N ILE A 47 -7.70 8.67 -4.10
CA ILE A 47 -7.93 7.65 -5.14
C ILE A 47 -9.39 7.64 -5.57
N LEU A 48 -10.32 7.62 -4.60
CA LEU A 48 -11.76 7.62 -4.87
C LEU A 48 -12.22 8.92 -5.54
N GLU A 49 -11.64 10.06 -5.17
CA GLU A 49 -11.90 11.34 -5.85
C GLU A 49 -11.48 11.28 -7.33
N VAL A 50 -10.30 10.73 -7.65
CA VAL A 50 -9.86 10.58 -9.04
C VAL A 50 -10.79 9.63 -9.80
N LEU A 51 -11.11 8.47 -9.23
CA LEU A 51 -11.97 7.45 -9.86
C LEU A 51 -13.41 7.93 -10.07
N ALA A 52 -13.92 8.83 -9.22
CA ALA A 52 -15.25 9.40 -9.38
C ALA A 52 -15.33 10.47 -10.47
N ASN A 53 -14.20 11.12 -10.80
CA ASN A 53 -14.14 12.21 -11.77
C ASN A 53 -13.56 11.79 -13.14
N ASP A 54 -12.95 10.60 -13.24
CA ASP A 54 -12.42 10.06 -14.49
C ASP A 54 -13.39 9.01 -15.07
N ASP A 55 -14.11 9.37 -16.14
CA ASP A 55 -15.02 8.50 -16.89
C ASP A 55 -14.43 8.06 -18.24
N HIS A 56 -13.13 8.26 -18.46
CA HIS A 56 -12.51 8.10 -19.79
C HIS A 56 -11.45 7.00 -19.85
N ALA A 57 -10.82 6.65 -18.73
CA ALA A 57 -9.77 5.64 -18.69
C ALA A 57 -10.28 4.25 -18.26
N ASP A 58 -10.00 3.23 -19.08
CA ASP A 58 -10.25 1.82 -18.70
C ASP A 58 -9.32 1.37 -17.56
N ASN A 59 -8.11 1.94 -17.46
CA ASN A 59 -7.10 1.60 -16.45
C ASN A 59 -6.34 2.85 -16.02
N ILE A 60 -6.10 3.00 -14.71
CA ILE A 60 -5.34 4.11 -14.13
C ILE A 60 -4.14 3.54 -13.34
N LEU A 61 -2.94 4.02 -13.64
CA LEU A 61 -1.74 3.71 -12.86
C LEU A 61 -1.50 4.81 -11.83
N MET A 62 -1.50 4.45 -10.55
CA MET A 62 -1.18 5.35 -9.45
C MET A 62 0.09 4.86 -8.75
N VAL A 63 1.08 5.75 -8.58
CA VAL A 63 2.38 5.41 -8.00
C VAL A 63 2.51 6.09 -6.64
N SER A 64 2.84 5.30 -5.62
CA SER A 64 3.05 5.77 -4.24
C SER A 64 4.09 4.90 -3.53
N HIS A 65 4.23 5.09 -2.22
CA HIS A 65 5.16 4.34 -1.38
C HIS A 65 4.49 3.12 -0.74
N GLY A 66 5.31 2.14 -0.34
CA GLY A 66 4.85 0.90 0.27
C GLY A 66 3.99 1.11 1.52
N SER A 67 4.35 2.06 2.38
CA SER A 67 3.56 2.41 3.57
C SER A 67 2.19 2.99 3.22
N THR A 68 2.11 3.86 2.21
CA THR A 68 0.82 4.39 1.73
C THR A 68 -0.06 3.29 1.16
N MET A 69 0.49 2.43 0.30
CA MET A 69 -0.24 1.30 -0.27
C MET A 69 -0.71 0.33 0.81
N TRP A 70 0.10 0.07 1.83
CA TRP A 70 -0.28 -0.77 2.98
C TRP A 70 -1.39 -0.13 3.80
N GLY A 71 -1.30 1.18 4.06
CA GLY A 71 -2.34 1.96 4.73
C GLY A 71 -3.68 1.90 4.00
N ILE A 72 -3.68 1.99 2.66
CA ILE A 72 -4.90 1.80 1.84
C ILE A 72 -5.48 0.40 2.05
N CYS A 73 -4.64 -0.64 2.02
CA CYS A 73 -5.10 -2.01 2.24
C CYS A 73 -5.73 -2.21 3.62
N LEU A 74 -5.16 -1.57 4.67
CA LEU A 74 -5.74 -1.57 6.01
C LEU A 74 -7.11 -0.88 6.05
N GLN A 75 -7.28 0.27 5.38
CA GLN A 75 -8.57 0.97 5.29
C GLN A 75 -9.64 0.12 4.59
N LEU A 76 -9.25 -0.67 3.60
CA LEU A 76 -10.13 -1.60 2.87
C LEU A 76 -10.34 -2.93 3.61
N GLY A 77 -9.75 -3.12 4.80
CA GLY A 77 -9.88 -4.35 5.58
C GLY A 77 -9.15 -5.57 4.98
N ILE A 78 -8.25 -5.35 4.01
CA ILE A 78 -7.51 -6.41 3.33
C ILE A 78 -6.49 -7.02 4.31
N GLN A 79 -6.52 -8.34 4.43
CA GLN A 79 -5.57 -9.11 5.21
C GLN A 79 -4.56 -9.79 4.28
N PHE A 80 -3.29 -9.72 4.64
CA PHE A 80 -2.22 -10.43 3.95
C PHE A 80 -1.68 -11.58 4.82
N PRO A 81 -1.16 -12.66 4.20
CA PRO A 81 -0.36 -13.64 4.92
C PRO A 81 0.85 -12.98 5.63
N GLU A 82 1.30 -13.54 6.76
CA GLU A 82 2.36 -12.94 7.60
C GLU A 82 3.68 -12.70 6.84
N GLU A 83 4.01 -13.51 5.84
CA GLU A 83 5.23 -13.39 5.05
C GLU A 83 5.17 -12.34 3.94
N VAL A 84 4.01 -11.70 3.75
CA VAL A 84 3.81 -10.71 2.70
C VAL A 84 4.27 -9.34 3.18
N GLY A 85 5.22 -8.79 2.44
CA GLY A 85 5.64 -7.40 2.54
C GLY A 85 5.84 -6.83 1.14
N PHE A 86 5.61 -5.53 1.01
CA PHE A 86 5.76 -4.84 -0.27
C PHE A 86 7.25 -4.55 -0.51
N SER A 87 7.78 -5.14 -1.57
CA SER A 87 9.11 -4.81 -2.07
C SER A 87 9.04 -3.63 -3.05
N ASN A 88 10.20 -3.10 -3.45
CA ASN A 88 10.24 -2.06 -4.48
C ASN A 88 9.49 -2.51 -5.73
N CYS A 89 8.71 -1.58 -6.30
CA CYS A 89 7.83 -1.81 -7.43
C CYS A 89 6.73 -2.87 -7.19
N ALA A 90 6.34 -3.14 -5.94
CA ALA A 90 5.13 -3.93 -5.67
C ALA A 90 3.92 -3.30 -6.36
N ILE A 91 3.05 -4.14 -6.92
CA ILE A 91 1.86 -3.72 -7.66
C ILE A 91 0.64 -4.31 -6.98
N CYS A 92 -0.25 -3.44 -6.51
CA CYS A 92 -1.60 -3.82 -6.10
C CYS A 92 -2.55 -3.54 -7.26
N GLU A 93 -3.09 -4.59 -7.87
CA GLU A 93 -4.08 -4.51 -8.94
C GLU A 93 -5.47 -4.50 -8.32
N PHE A 94 -6.18 -3.39 -8.44
CA PHE A 94 -7.55 -3.23 -7.94
C PHE A 94 -8.55 -3.22 -9.09
N GLN A 95 -9.68 -3.89 -8.90
CA GLN A 95 -10.88 -3.66 -9.68
C GLN A 95 -11.69 -2.57 -8.97
N TYR A 96 -12.14 -1.57 -9.74
CA TYR A 96 -13.09 -0.58 -9.26
C TYR A 96 -14.47 -0.86 -9.86
N TYR A 97 -15.48 -1.00 -9.01
CA TYR A 97 -16.87 -1.20 -9.42
C TYR A 97 -17.81 -0.72 -8.31
N GLN A 98 -18.90 -0.02 -8.67
CA GLN A 98 -19.89 0.51 -7.71
C GLN A 98 -19.28 1.25 -6.51
N GLU A 99 -18.32 2.14 -6.78
CA GLU A 99 -17.62 2.94 -5.76
C GLU A 99 -16.78 2.10 -4.76
N GLN A 100 -16.52 0.84 -5.08
CA GLN A 100 -15.72 -0.07 -4.26
C GLN A 100 -14.44 -0.48 -4.99
N LEU A 101 -13.34 -0.49 -4.23
CA LEU A 101 -12.05 -1.02 -4.66
C LEU A 101 -11.88 -2.44 -4.12
N GLU A 102 -11.69 -3.38 -5.03
CA GLU A 102 -11.44 -4.78 -4.70
C GLU A 102 -10.05 -5.18 -5.16
N LEU A 103 -9.17 -5.54 -4.22
CA LEU A 103 -7.83 -6.02 -4.55
C LEU A 103 -7.94 -7.37 -5.25
N GLN A 104 -7.44 -7.48 -6.47
CA GLN A 104 -7.43 -8.71 -7.27
C GLN A 104 -6.10 -9.44 -7.12
N LYS A 105 -4.99 -8.69 -7.24
CA LYS A 105 -3.64 -9.25 -7.19
C LYS A 105 -2.66 -8.35 -6.46
N LEU A 106 -1.73 -8.98 -5.76
CA LEU A 106 -0.46 -8.38 -5.35
C LEU A 106 0.66 -9.04 -6.13
N ILE A 107 1.40 -8.25 -6.92
CA ILE A 107 2.51 -8.73 -7.74
C ILE A 107 3.80 -8.14 -7.16
N LEU A 108 4.81 -8.99 -6.95
CA LEU A 108 6.12 -8.60 -6.42
C LEU A 108 7.20 -8.82 -7.50
N PRO A 109 7.47 -7.84 -8.37
CA PRO A 109 8.41 -7.99 -9.49
C PRO A 109 9.83 -8.38 -9.04
N THR A 110 10.30 -7.81 -7.93
CA THR A 110 11.62 -8.09 -7.35
C THR A 110 11.74 -9.48 -6.71
N LYS A 111 10.62 -10.20 -6.59
CA LYS A 111 10.57 -11.61 -6.13
C LYS A 111 10.15 -12.52 -7.30
N ALA A 112 10.77 -12.35 -8.46
CA ALA A 112 10.49 -13.12 -9.68
C ALA A 112 9.00 -13.10 -10.07
N PHE A 113 8.37 -11.92 -9.99
CA PHE A 113 6.94 -11.72 -10.28
C PHE A 113 6.00 -12.63 -9.45
N LYS A 114 6.41 -13.00 -8.23
CA LYS A 114 5.53 -13.72 -7.30
C LYS A 114 4.21 -12.96 -7.17
N THR A 115 3.11 -13.66 -7.43
CA THR A 115 1.77 -13.09 -7.45
C THR A 115 0.91 -13.77 -6.39
N TYR A 116 0.19 -12.96 -5.62
CA TYR A 116 -0.84 -13.39 -4.70
C TYR A 116 -2.18 -12.95 -5.28
N SER A 117 -3.10 -13.90 -5.44
CA SER A 117 -4.46 -13.64 -5.93
C SER A 117 -5.41 -13.61 -4.75
N PHE A 118 -6.37 -12.69 -4.79
CA PHE A 118 -7.39 -12.50 -3.78
C PHE A 118 -8.73 -12.78 -4.47
N GLU A 119 -9.20 -14.01 -4.37
CA GLU A 119 -10.52 -14.39 -4.89
C GLU A 119 -11.59 -14.12 -3.81
N ARG A 120 -12.82 -13.89 -4.26
CA ARG A 120 -14.00 -13.87 -3.40
C ARG A 120 -14.48 -15.32 -3.26
N ASP A 121 -14.66 -15.79 -2.02
CA ASP A 121 -15.46 -16.98 -1.73
C ASP A 121 -16.94 -16.75 -2.12
#